data_AF-A0A1X1BQ24-F1
#
_entry.id   AF-A0A1X1BQ24-F1
#
_cell.length_a   1.000
_cell.length_b   1.000
_cell.length_c   1.000
_cell.angle_alpha   90.00
_cell.angle_beta   90.00
_cell.angle_gamma   90.00
#
_symmetry.space_group_name_H-M   'P 1'
#
loop_
_entity.id
_entity.type
_entity.pdbx_description
1 polymer ?
#
loop_
_entity_poly.entity_id
_entity_poly.type
_entity_poly.pdbx_seq_one_letter_code
_entity_poly.pdbx_strand_id
1 'polypeptide(L)'
;MARKRDRNSSRKLWYPDSTATQSAESLCATFNSPESPPTSNDIARNLKNTLSHKYCINYYTGHTATKELLESLFNMTKRNMYDMYNESGFLGGWKDRMKYRELSAAKTHIITVSGI
;
A
#
# COMPACT_ATOMS: atom_id res chain seq x y z
N MET A 1 31.94 36.47 14.63
CA MET A 1 31.68 36.15 13.20
C MET A 1 31.63 34.64 13.03
N ALA A 2 30.44 34.05 12.89
CA ALA A 2 30.29 32.61 12.68
C ALA A 2 30.00 32.34 11.19
N ARG A 3 30.83 31.50 10.58
CA ARG A 3 30.82 31.17 9.15
C ARG A 3 29.51 30.47 8.76
N LYS A 4 28.77 31.04 7.80
CA LYS A 4 27.68 30.35 7.07
C LYS A 4 28.27 29.09 6.43
N ARG A 5 27.76 27.92 6.80
CA ARG A 5 28.00 26.68 6.04
C ARG A 5 27.08 26.70 4.83
N ASP A 6 27.62 27.11 3.70
CA ASP A 6 27.05 26.76 2.40
C ASP A 6 27.13 25.24 2.25
N ARG A 7 25.99 24.57 2.39
CA ARG A 7 25.82 23.19 1.94
C ARG A 7 25.18 23.23 0.56
N ASN A 8 26.02 23.03 -0.46
CA ASN A 8 25.66 22.48 -1.79
C ASN A 8 24.42 21.56 -1.68
N SER A 9 23.31 21.96 -2.29
CA SER A 9 22.93 21.71 -3.69
C SER A 9 22.78 20.21 -4.03
N SER A 10 21.58 19.83 -4.50
CA SER A 10 21.28 18.62 -5.29
C SER A 10 21.24 17.23 -4.62
N ARG A 11 20.93 17.10 -3.33
CA ARG A 11 20.28 15.84 -2.91
C ARG A 11 18.85 15.85 -3.42
N LYS A 12 18.55 15.06 -4.46
CA LYS A 12 17.16 14.68 -4.76
C LYS A 12 16.57 14.17 -3.44
N LEU A 13 15.72 14.97 -2.78
CA LEU A 13 14.99 14.48 -1.62
C LEU A 13 14.15 13.31 -2.14
N TRP A 14 14.53 12.10 -1.74
CA TRP A 14 13.71 10.94 -1.99
C TRP A 14 12.49 11.07 -1.08
N TYR A 15 11.32 11.27 -1.69
CA TYR A 15 10.05 11.36 -0.99
C TYR A 15 9.33 10.02 -1.19
N PRO A 16 9.55 9.03 -0.28
CA PRO A 16 8.95 7.71 -0.42
C PRO A 16 7.41 7.78 -0.47
N ASP A 17 6.80 8.70 0.28
CA ASP A 17 5.34 8.86 0.33
C ASP A 17 4.75 9.32 -1.02
N SER A 18 5.43 10.22 -1.76
CA SER A 18 4.97 10.65 -3.07
C SER A 18 5.15 9.56 -4.13
N THR A 19 6.23 8.78 -4.03
CA THR A 19 6.49 7.66 -4.95
C THR A 19 5.50 6.52 -4.74
N ALA A 20 5.18 6.18 -3.49
CA ALA A 20 4.19 5.17 -3.17
C ALA A 20 2.78 5.58 -3.63
N THR A 21 2.41 6.85 -3.42
CA THR A 21 1.14 7.42 -3.91
C THR A 21 1.05 7.32 -5.43
N GLN A 22 2.05 7.83 -6.16
CA GLN A 22 2.07 7.79 -7.63
C GLN A 22 2.04 6.36 -8.18
N SER A 23 2.74 5.43 -7.52
CA SER A 23 2.75 4.02 -7.92
C SER A 23 1.37 3.38 -7.72
N ALA A 24 0.71 3.64 -6.59
CA ALA A 24 -0.62 3.11 -6.30
C ALA A 24 -1.68 3.69 -7.24
N GLU A 25 -1.63 5.00 -7.50
CA GLU A 25 -2.51 5.67 -8.47
C GLU A 25 -2.32 5.14 -9.89
N SER A 26 -1.06 5.00 -10.33
CA SER A 26 -0.73 4.43 -11.65
C SER A 26 -1.21 2.99 -11.79
N LEU A 27 -1.09 2.19 -10.73
CA LEU A 27 -1.58 0.81 -10.71
C LEU A 27 -3.11 0.76 -10.81
N CYS A 28 -3.83 1.60 -10.05
CA CYS A 28 -5.29 1.69 -10.14
C CYS A 28 -5.73 2.14 -11.53
N ALA A 29 -5.11 3.19 -12.09
CA ALA A 29 -5.40 3.68 -13.43
C ALA A 29 -5.14 2.60 -14.49
N THR A 30 -4.01 1.92 -14.40
CA THR A 30 -3.63 0.87 -15.35
C THR A 30 -4.57 -0.33 -15.27
N PHE A 31 -4.94 -0.77 -14.07
CA PHE A 31 -5.78 -1.96 -13.91
C PHE A 31 -7.25 -1.68 -14.24
N ASN A 32 -7.78 -0.56 -13.78
CA ASN A 32 -9.20 -0.20 -13.95
C ASN A 32 -9.48 0.45 -15.31
N SER A 33 -8.46 0.88 -16.07
CA SER A 33 -8.66 1.44 -17.41
C SER A 33 -9.26 0.39 -18.35
N PRO A 34 -10.27 0.73 -19.15
CA PRO A 34 -10.83 -0.16 -20.17
C PRO A 34 -9.81 -0.50 -21.26
N GLU A 35 -8.79 0.34 -21.45
CA GLU A 35 -7.72 0.14 -22.43
C GLU A 35 -6.50 -0.50 -21.77
N SER A 36 -6.03 -1.62 -22.29
CA SER A 36 -4.73 -2.19 -21.89
C SER A 36 -3.62 -1.31 -22.47
N PRO A 37 -2.69 -0.76 -21.66
CA PRO A 37 -1.53 -0.10 -22.23
C PRO A 37 -0.75 -1.06 -23.13
N PRO A 38 0.04 -0.56 -24.09
CA PRO A 38 0.92 -1.37 -24.91
C PRO A 38 2.05 -1.94 -24.04
N THR A 39 1.74 -2.91 -23.18
CA THR A 39 2.70 -3.64 -22.36
C THR A 39 3.39 -4.66 -23.24
N SER A 40 4.71 -4.76 -23.21
CA SER A 40 5.44 -5.82 -23.92
C SER A 40 5.27 -7.21 -23.30
N ASN A 41 4.60 -7.29 -22.13
CA ASN A 41 4.42 -8.52 -21.37
C ASN A 41 3.01 -9.08 -21.57
N ASP A 42 2.90 -10.08 -22.42
CA ASP A 42 1.64 -10.74 -22.77
C ASP A 42 0.94 -11.37 -21.56
N ILE A 43 1.69 -11.83 -20.56
CA ILE A 43 1.13 -12.43 -19.34
C ILE A 43 0.37 -11.38 -18.53
N ALA A 44 0.98 -10.21 -18.32
CA ALA A 44 0.35 -9.12 -17.58
C ALA A 44 -0.90 -8.60 -18.29
N ARG A 45 -0.87 -8.54 -19.63
CA ARG A 45 -2.04 -8.14 -20.44
C ARG A 45 -3.18 -9.16 -20.32
N ASN A 46 -2.87 -10.46 -20.43
CA ASN A 46 -3.86 -11.52 -20.30
C ASN A 46 -4.49 -11.56 -18.90
N LEU A 47 -3.68 -11.40 -17.84
CA LEU A 47 -4.16 -11.32 -16.47
C LEU A 47 -5.10 -10.12 -16.28
N LYS A 48 -4.72 -8.92 -16.77
CA LYS A 48 -5.59 -7.75 -16.73
C LYS A 48 -6.91 -8.04 -17.42
N ASN A 49 -6.91 -8.45 -18.68
CA ASN A 49 -8.14 -8.68 -19.46
C ASN A 49 -9.05 -9.74 -18.83
N THR A 50 -8.49 -10.73 -18.15
CA THR A 50 -9.27 -11.77 -17.48
C THR A 50 -9.92 -11.27 -16.18
N LEU A 51 -9.23 -10.39 -15.45
CA LEU A 51 -9.61 -9.98 -14.09
C LEU A 51 -10.31 -8.61 -14.04
N SER A 52 -10.00 -7.68 -14.94
CA SER A 52 -10.48 -6.28 -14.90
C SER A 52 -11.99 -6.14 -15.11
N HIS A 53 -12.63 -7.14 -15.71
CA HIS A 53 -14.09 -7.17 -15.86
C HIS A 53 -14.83 -7.66 -14.61
N LYS A 54 -14.11 -8.30 -13.69
CA LYS A 54 -14.69 -8.89 -12.46
C LYS A 54 -14.28 -8.15 -11.21
N TYR A 55 -13.13 -7.48 -11.26
CA TYR A 55 -12.50 -6.85 -10.12
C TYR A 55 -12.04 -5.45 -10.48
N CYS A 56 -12.06 -4.57 -9.49
CA CYS A 56 -11.38 -3.30 -9.52
C CYS A 56 -10.36 -3.23 -8.39
N ILE A 57 -9.33 -2.42 -8.60
CA ILE A 57 -8.35 -2.10 -7.56
C ILE A 57 -8.65 -0.71 -7.02
N ASN A 58 -8.79 -0.62 -5.70
CA ASN A 58 -8.97 0.65 -5.00
C ASN A 58 -7.75 0.95 -4.15
N TYR A 59 -7.41 2.23 -4.09
CA TYR A 59 -6.31 2.75 -3.31
C TYR A 59 -6.81 3.68 -2.21
N TYR A 60 -6.29 3.46 -1.01
CA TYR A 60 -6.51 4.29 0.17
C TYR A 60 -5.17 4.57 0.84
N THR A 61 -5.15 5.61 1.65
CA THR A 61 -4.14 5.75 2.70
C THR A 61 -4.79 5.40 4.03
N GLY A 62 -4.00 5.13 5.07
CA GLY A 62 -4.51 4.77 6.39
C GLY A 62 -5.48 5.80 6.97
N HIS A 63 -5.35 7.08 6.59
CA HIS A 63 -6.26 8.14 7.06
C HIS A 63 -7.50 8.34 6.19
N THR A 64 -7.49 7.86 4.93
CA THR A 64 -8.65 7.95 4.01
C THR A 64 -9.46 6.65 3.95
N ALA A 65 -8.91 5.55 4.46
CA ALA A 65 -9.62 4.28 4.57
C ALA A 65 -10.79 4.37 5.55
N THR A 66 -11.88 3.66 5.26
CA THR A 66 -13.01 3.54 6.18
C THR A 66 -12.62 2.77 7.44
N LYS A 67 -13.33 3.01 8.53
CA LYS A 67 -13.09 2.33 9.80
C LYS A 67 -13.26 0.82 9.64
N GLU A 68 -14.28 0.39 8.91
CA GLU A 68 -14.59 -1.02 8.67
C GLU A 68 -13.47 -1.71 7.88
N LEU A 69 -12.89 -1.02 6.89
CA LEU A 69 -11.75 -1.53 6.13
C LEU A 69 -10.51 -1.69 7.03
N LEU A 70 -10.20 -0.68 7.84
CA LEU A 70 -9.06 -0.71 8.76
C LEU A 70 -9.21 -1.82 9.81
N GLU A 71 -10.41 -2.00 10.37
CA GLU A 71 -10.70 -3.06 11.33
C GLU A 71 -10.56 -4.45 10.70
N SER A 72 -11.09 -4.63 9.48
CA SER A 72 -10.93 -5.87 8.71
C SER A 72 -9.46 -6.20 8.45
N LEU A 73 -8.68 -5.22 7.95
CA LEU A 73 -7.25 -5.38 7.70
C LEU A 73 -6.46 -5.65 8.98
N PHE A 74 -6.78 -4.96 10.07
CA PHE A 74 -6.15 -5.17 11.37
C PHE A 74 -6.39 -6.59 11.88
N ASN A 75 -7.63 -7.07 11.84
CA ASN A 75 -7.99 -8.41 12.30
C ASN A 75 -7.33 -9.50 11.44
N MET A 76 -7.34 -9.32 10.12
CA MET A 76 -6.65 -10.23 9.19
C MET A 76 -5.14 -10.26 9.48
N THR A 77 -4.50 -9.11 9.65
CA THR A 77 -3.06 -9.03 9.95
C THR A 77 -2.74 -9.68 11.29
N LYS A 78 -3.56 -9.42 12.32
CA LYS A 78 -3.42 -10.02 13.65
C LYS A 78 -3.51 -11.55 13.57
N ARG A 79 -4.48 -12.07 12.82
CA ARG A 79 -4.64 -13.51 12.61
C ARG A 79 -3.45 -14.11 11.86
N ASN A 80 -3.02 -13.52 10.76
CA ASN A 80 -1.87 -14.00 10.00
C ASN A 80 -0.59 -14.01 10.86
N MET A 81 -0.39 -12.98 11.68
CA MET A 81 0.73 -12.94 12.62
C MET A 81 0.57 -14.00 13.72
N TYR A 82 -0.64 -14.22 14.23
CA TYR A 82 -0.87 -15.29 15.19
C TYR A 82 -0.54 -16.67 14.58
N ASP A 83 -1.01 -16.93 13.37
CA ASP A 83 -0.80 -18.21 12.67
C ASP A 83 0.69 -18.45 12.37
N MET A 84 1.41 -17.47 11.83
CA MET A 84 2.84 -17.58 11.50
C MET A 84 3.72 -17.80 12.73
N TYR A 85 3.40 -17.17 13.86
CA TYR A 85 4.28 -17.16 15.03
C TYR A 85 3.82 -18.07 16.17
N ASN A 86 2.63 -18.64 16.10
CA ASN A 86 2.25 -19.76 16.96
C ASN A 86 3.13 -20.98 16.73
N GLU A 87 3.60 -21.21 15.50
CA GLU A 87 4.53 -22.30 15.18
C GLU A 87 5.93 -22.07 15.78
N SER A 88 6.30 -20.82 16.08
CA SER A 88 7.66 -20.45 16.51
C SER A 88 7.74 -19.77 17.90
N GLY A 89 6.63 -19.71 18.65
CA GLY A 89 6.56 -19.02 19.94
C GLY A 89 6.49 -17.50 19.80
N PHE A 90 5.26 -16.95 19.73
CA PHE A 90 5.00 -15.52 19.69
C PHE A 90 5.27 -14.85 21.06
N LEU A 91 6.55 -14.73 21.42
CA LEU A 91 7.00 -13.99 22.60
C LEU A 91 7.27 -12.52 22.23
N GLY A 92 6.21 -11.71 22.18
CA GLY A 92 6.29 -10.31 22.61
C GLY A 92 6.47 -9.20 21.57
N GLY A 93 5.49 -8.97 20.69
CA GLY A 93 5.54 -7.79 19.81
C GLY A 93 4.23 -7.16 19.37
N TRP A 94 3.11 -7.89 19.39
CA TRP A 94 1.84 -7.34 18.93
C TRP A 94 1.19 -6.48 20.03
N LYS A 95 1.10 -5.18 19.76
CA LYS A 95 0.38 -4.22 20.60
C LYS A 95 -0.75 -3.64 19.79
N ASP A 96 -1.98 -4.10 20.05
CA ASP A 96 -3.19 -3.74 19.29
C ASP A 96 -3.25 -2.25 18.99
N ARG A 97 -3.16 -1.41 20.04
CA ARG A 97 -3.22 0.06 19.91
C ARG A 97 -2.13 0.64 19.02
N MET A 98 -0.91 0.11 19.09
CA MET A 98 0.22 0.61 18.30
C MET A 98 0.09 0.19 16.83
N LYS A 99 -0.28 -1.07 16.58
CA LYS A 99 -0.45 -1.62 15.23
C LYS A 99 -1.65 -1.02 14.52
N TYR A 100 -2.75 -0.80 15.22
CA TYR A 100 -3.88 -0.08 14.68
C TYR A 100 -3.50 1.36 14.29
N ARG A 101 -2.77 2.08 15.16
CA ARG A 101 -2.28 3.44 14.86
C ARG A 101 -1.32 3.48 13.66
N GLU A 102 -0.47 2.47 13.51
CA GLU A 102 0.41 2.32 12.36
C GLU A 102 -0.40 2.13 11.07
N LEU A 103 -1.40 1.24 11.09
CA LEU A 103 -2.29 1.01 9.93
C LEU A 103 -3.10 2.25 9.54
N SER A 104 -3.61 3.00 10.52
CA SER A 104 -4.41 4.20 10.29
C SER A 104 -3.57 5.45 9.95
N ALA A 105 -2.25 5.34 9.88
CA ALA A 105 -1.39 6.49 9.60
C ALA A 105 -1.47 6.92 8.13
N ALA A 106 -1.35 8.22 7.86
CA ALA A 106 -1.39 8.76 6.49
C ALA A 106 -0.30 8.19 5.56
N LYS A 107 0.84 7.78 6.13
CA LYS A 107 1.95 7.13 5.42
C LYS A 107 1.70 5.67 5.03
N THR A 108 0.62 5.07 5.53
CA THR A 108 0.29 3.68 5.23
C THR A 108 -0.54 3.65 3.97
N HIS A 109 -0.04 2.98 2.94
CA HIS A 109 -0.72 2.82 1.66
C HIS A 109 -1.45 1.47 1.64
N ILE A 110 -2.71 1.49 1.26
CA ILE A 110 -3.60 0.33 1.29
C ILE A 110 -4.15 0.14 -0.12
N ILE A 111 -3.93 -1.04 -0.68
CA ILE A 111 -4.47 -1.45 -1.97
C ILE A 111 -5.43 -2.60 -1.71
N THR A 112 -6.65 -2.50 -2.22
CA THR A 112 -7.68 -3.52 -2.08
C THR A 112 -8.19 -3.94 -3.44
N VAL A 113 -8.58 -5.21 -3.55
CA VAL A 113 -9.27 -5.75 -4.72
C VAL A 113 -10.72 -5.95 -4.30
N SER A 114 -11.66 -5.35 -5.04
CA SER A 114 -13.09 -5.53 -4.83
C SER A 114 -13.74 -6.04 -6.11
N GLY A 115 -14.83 -6.79 -5.98
CA GLY A 115 -15.68 -7.12 -7.13
C GLY A 115 -16.36 -5.86 -7.68
N ILE A 116 -16.61 -5.85 -9.00
CA ILE A 116 -17.47 -4.86 -9.67
C ILE A 116 -18.94 -5.25 -9.47
#